data_AF-X1VF22-F1
#
_entry.id   AF-X1VF22-F1
#
_cell.length_a   1.000
_cell.length_b   1.000
_cell.length_c   1.000
_cell.angle_alpha   90.00
_cell.angle_beta   90.00
_cell.angle_gamma   90.00
#
_symmetry.space_group_name_H-M   'P 1'
#
loop_
_entity.id
_entity.type
_entity.pdbx_description
1 polymer ?
#
loop_
_entity_poly.entity_id
_entity_poly.type
_entity_poly.pdbx_seq_one_letter_code
_entity_poly.pdbx_strand_id
1 'polypeptide(L)'
;HVGERKEIVDRDGNKVSYTITDEIIEMQNEEKAIYLQKLEFDDKHTELRLAYWIIGSESKIMAGKWTYGESAPMVPRETFEKIVRWAIEKGWMRV
;
A
#
# COMPACT_ATOMS: atom_id res chain seq x y z
N HIS A 1 6.49 0.81 -5.86
CA HIS A 1 7.05 2.03 -5.24
C HIS A 1 6.67 3.28 -6.03
N VAL A 2 6.89 4.45 -5.45
CA VAL A 2 6.56 5.74 -6.08
C VAL A 2 7.18 5.85 -7.48
N GLY A 3 6.40 6.36 -8.43
CA GLY A 3 6.76 6.46 -9.84
C GLY A 3 6.49 5.19 -10.67
N GLU A 4 6.17 4.06 -10.04
CA GLU A 4 5.75 2.86 -10.77
C GLU A 4 4.35 3.06 -11.36
N ARG A 5 4.26 2.86 -12.67
CA ARG A 5 3.00 2.70 -13.39
C ARG A 5 2.62 1.22 -13.45
N LYS A 6 1.37 0.90 -13.13
CA LYS A 6 0.84 -0.47 -13.15
C LYS A 6 -0.50 -0.50 -13.90
N GLU A 7 -0.81 -1.66 -14.46
CA GLU A 7 -2.09 -1.96 -15.09
C GLU A 7 -2.82 -3.00 -14.23
N ILE A 8 -4.11 -2.79 -14.01
CA ILE A 8 -5.03 -3.75 -13.40
C ILE A 8 -6.24 -3.94 -14.30
N VAL A 9 -6.96 -5.02 -14.06
CA VAL A 9 -8.25 -5.27 -14.70
C VAL A 9 -9.33 -4.94 -13.67
N ASP A 10 -10.25 -4.05 -14.03
CA ASP A 10 -11.38 -3.71 -13.18
C ASP A 10 -12.41 -4.86 -13.13
N ARG A 11 -13.53 -4.64 -12.44
CA ARG A 11 -14.60 -5.64 -12.32
C ARG A 11 -15.36 -5.89 -13.63
N ASP A 12 -15.29 -4.95 -14.57
CA ASP A 12 -15.95 -5.00 -15.87
C ASP A 12 -15.05 -5.60 -16.96
N GLY A 13 -13.79 -5.90 -16.63
CA GLY A 13 -12.80 -6.45 -17.54
C GLY A 13 -11.98 -5.41 -18.29
N ASN A 14 -12.14 -4.12 -17.98
CA ASN A 14 -11.35 -3.06 -18.61
C ASN A 14 -9.95 -3.00 -17.98
N LYS A 15 -8.96 -2.75 -18.84
CA LYS A 15 -7.61 -2.42 -18.40
C LYS A 15 -7.58 -0.98 -17.95
N VAL A 16 -7.25 -0.78 -16.68
CA VAL A 16 -7.05 0.54 -16.07
C VAL A 16 -5.61 0.62 -15.58
N SER A 17 -4.99 1.76 -15.84
CA SER A 17 -3.63 2.04 -15.38
C SER A 17 -3.64 3.08 -14.26
N TYR A 18 -2.72 2.92 -13.33
CA TYR A 18 -2.44 3.90 -12.28
C TYR A 18 -0.96 4.06 -12.04
N THR A 19 -0.59 5.17 -11.41
CA THR A 19 0.76 5.46 -10.94
C THR A 19 0.73 5.62 -9.43
N ILE A 20 1.70 5.02 -8.73
CA ILE A 20 1.91 5.30 -7.30
C ILE A 20 2.59 6.66 -7.20
N THR A 21 1.88 7.69 -6.72
CA THR A 21 2.37 9.08 -6.71
C THR A 21 3.04 9.47 -5.41
N ASP A 22 2.68 8.83 -4.30
CA ASP A 22 3.30 9.03 -2.99
C ASP A 22 3.06 7.78 -2.12
N GLU A 23 3.88 7.57 -1.09
CA GLU A 23 3.71 6.46 -0.15
C GLU A 23 4.10 6.85 1.28
N ILE A 24 3.33 6.36 2.26
CA ILE A 24 3.62 6.43 3.69
C ILE A 24 4.01 5.03 4.12
N ILE A 25 5.16 4.92 4.78
CA ILE A 25 5.73 3.64 5.21
C ILE A 25 5.84 3.66 6.73
N GLU A 26 5.26 2.65 7.39
CA GLU A 26 5.40 2.42 8.82
C GLU A 26 5.98 1.02 9.07
N MET A 27 7.21 0.98 9.54
CA MET A 27 7.86 -0.25 9.99
C MET A 27 7.19 -0.72 11.29
N GLN A 28 6.71 -1.97 11.32
CA GLN A 28 6.20 -2.59 12.56
C GLN A 28 7.33 -3.27 13.32
N ASN A 29 8.27 -3.88 12.60
CA ASN A 29 9.49 -4.48 13.11
C ASN A 29 10.45 -4.69 11.91
N GLU A 30 11.59 -5.36 12.12
CA GLU A 30 12.58 -5.64 11.08
C GLU A 30 12.06 -6.53 9.93
N GLU A 31 10.92 -7.19 10.13
CA GLU A 31 10.36 -8.19 9.23
C GLU A 31 9.03 -7.77 8.60
N LYS A 32 8.42 -6.66 9.03
CA LYS A 32 7.10 -6.23 8.58
C LYS A 32 6.99 -4.72 8.48
N ALA A 33 6.49 -4.26 7.34
CA ALA A 33 6.24 -2.87 7.03
C ALA A 33 4.83 -2.69 6.46
N ILE A 34 4.11 -1.67 6.91
CA ILE A 34 2.80 -1.28 6.36
C ILE A 34 3.00 -0.08 5.44
N TYR A 35 2.29 -0.11 4.32
CA TYR A 35 2.32 0.93 3.29
C TYR A 35 0.91 1.48 3.11
N LEU A 36 0.78 2.81 3.13
CA LEU A 36 -0.37 3.48 2.55
C LEU A 36 0.11 4.21 1.29
N GLN A 37 -0.40 3.79 0.15
CA GLN A 37 0.01 4.29 -1.16
C GLN A 37 -1.07 5.17 -1.76
N LYS A 38 -0.67 6.31 -2.32
CA LYS A 38 -1.54 7.18 -3.10
C LYS A 38 -1.43 6.80 -4.57
N LEU A 39 -2.55 6.42 -5.16
CA LEU A 39 -2.65 5.98 -6.56
C LEU A 39 -3.33 7.08 -7.37
N GLU A 40 -2.73 7.51 -8.48
CA GLU A 40 -3.39 8.35 -9.48
C GLU A 40 -3.69 7.52 -10.73
N PHE A 41 -4.97 7.39 -11.07
CA PHE A 41 -5.42 6.70 -12.27
C PHE A 41 -5.39 7.63 -13.49
N ASP A 42 -5.36 7.04 -14.68
CA ASP A 42 -5.27 7.79 -15.94
C ASP A 42 -6.44 8.77 -16.16
N ASP A 43 -7.62 8.42 -15.67
CA ASP A 43 -8.85 9.24 -15.68
C ASP A 43 -8.88 10.29 -14.55
N LYS A 44 -7.76 10.47 -13.84
CA LYS A 44 -7.49 11.51 -12.85
C LYS A 44 -8.18 11.36 -11.50
N HIS A 45 -8.86 10.24 -11.23
CA HIS A 45 -9.26 9.96 -9.85
C HIS A 45 -8.08 9.44 -9.03
N THR A 46 -8.18 9.61 -7.70
CA THR A 46 -7.17 9.17 -6.74
C THR A 46 -7.77 8.12 -5.82
N GLU A 47 -7.03 7.04 -5.59
CA GLU A 47 -7.35 6.05 -4.56
C GLU A 47 -6.20 5.90 -3.57
N LEU A 48 -6.53 5.37 -2.39
CA LEU A 48 -5.54 5.00 -1.39
C LEU A 48 -5.53 3.49 -1.21
N ARG A 49 -4.36 2.88 -1.33
CA ARG A 49 -4.17 1.44 -1.12
C ARG A 49 -3.41 1.19 0.17
N LEU A 50 -3.98 0.34 1.03
CA LEU A 50 -3.27 -0.23 2.17
C LEU A 50 -2.59 -1.54 1.73
N ALA A 51 -1.27 -1.61 1.88
CA ALA A 51 -0.46 -2.75 1.52
C ALA A 51 0.57 -3.05 2.63
N TYR A 52 1.30 -4.15 2.48
CA TYR A 52 2.35 -4.52 3.40
C TYR A 52 3.48 -5.25 2.69
N TRP A 53 4.65 -5.16 3.31
CA TRP A 53 5.77 -6.03 3.04
C TRP A 53 6.03 -6.86 4.30
N ILE A 54 6.24 -8.16 4.15
CA ILE A 54 6.60 -9.05 5.25
C ILE A 54 7.70 -10.02 4.80
N ILE A 55 8.64 -10.34 5.68
CA ILE A 55 9.57 -11.44 5.47
C ILE A 55 8.79 -12.74 5.67
N GLY A 56 8.73 -13.57 4.63
CA GLY A 56 8.05 -14.87 4.74
C GLY A 56 8.72 -15.74 5.79
N SER A 57 7.93 -16.32 6.70
CA SER A 57 8.43 -17.21 7.76
C SER A 57 8.19 -18.70 7.47
N GLU A 58 7.15 -19.05 6.72
CA GLU A 58 6.64 -20.44 6.69
C GLU A 58 6.77 -21.18 5.34
N SER A 59 6.84 -20.48 4.21
CA SER A 59 6.94 -21.15 2.91
C SER A 59 8.41 -21.36 2.51
N LYS A 60 8.77 -22.57 2.05
CA LYS A 60 10.13 -22.87 1.57
C LYS A 60 10.64 -21.90 0.48
N ILE A 61 9.72 -21.26 -0.25
CA ILE A 61 10.02 -20.39 -1.38
C ILE A 61 10.21 -18.92 -0.93
N MET A 62 9.48 -18.49 0.10
CA MET A 62 9.45 -17.11 0.61
C MET A 62 10.19 -16.92 1.94
N ALA A 63 10.66 -18.01 2.56
CA ALA A 63 11.44 -17.99 3.80
C ALA A 63 12.62 -17.02 3.69
N GLY A 64 12.67 -16.01 4.56
CA GLY A 64 13.75 -15.01 4.60
C GLY A 64 13.71 -13.98 3.46
N LYS A 65 12.63 -13.92 2.67
CA LYS A 65 12.47 -12.96 1.57
C LYS A 65 11.32 -12.01 1.85
N TRP A 66 11.57 -10.72 1.59
CA TRP A 66 10.53 -9.70 1.55
C TRP A 66 9.47 -10.06 0.50
N THR A 67 8.22 -10.12 0.94
CA THR A 67 7.06 -10.45 0.12
C THR A 67 6.04 -9.33 0.25
N TYR A 68 5.52 -8.86 -0.88
CA TYR A 68 4.48 -7.85 -0.96
C TYR A 68 3.08 -8.48 -0.87
N GLY A 69 2.17 -7.83 -0.17
CA GLY A 69 0.74 -8.16 -0.17
C GLY A 69 -0.12 -6.91 -0.05
N GLU A 70 -1.34 -7.00 -0.57
CA GLU A 70 -2.34 -5.92 -0.52
C GLU A 70 -3.71 -6.38 0.03
N SER A 71 -3.75 -7.57 0.62
CA SER A 71 -4.95 -8.11 1.27
C SER A 71 -5.13 -7.53 2.67
N ALA A 72 -6.08 -6.60 2.82
CA ALA A 72 -6.66 -6.07 4.06
C ALA A 72 -5.90 -6.44 5.35
N PRO A 73 -4.70 -5.87 5.59
CA PRO A 73 -3.85 -6.33 6.68
C PRO A 73 -4.48 -5.98 8.03
N MET A 74 -4.45 -6.94 8.95
CA MET A 74 -4.67 -6.64 10.36
C MET A 74 -3.45 -5.87 10.88
N VAL A 75 -3.69 -4.66 11.38
CA VAL A 75 -2.67 -3.75 11.92
C VAL A 75 -3.06 -3.32 13.33
N PRO A 76 -2.08 -3.06 14.22
CA PRO A 76 -2.34 -2.43 15.51
C PRO A 76 -3.06 -1.10 15.33
N ARG A 77 -3.89 -0.74 16.31
CA ARG A 77 -4.68 0.49 16.28
C ARG A 77 -3.77 1.73 16.17
N GLU A 78 -2.69 1.75 16.93
CA GLU A 78 -1.73 2.86 17.00
C GLU A 78 -1.05 3.08 15.65
N THR A 79 -0.69 1.98 14.97
CA THR A 79 -0.15 1.99 13.61
C THR A 79 -1.15 2.60 12.63
N PHE A 80 -2.42 2.17 12.71
CA PHE A 80 -3.46 2.69 11.83
C PHE A 80 -3.69 4.19 12.04
N GLU A 81 -3.86 4.61 13.29
CA GLU A 81 -4.02 6.03 13.66
C GLU A 81 -2.85 6.89 13.17
N LYS A 82 -1.61 6.38 13.31
CA LYS A 82 -0.40 7.06 12.86
C LYS A 82 -0.38 7.27 11.34
N ILE A 83 -0.68 6.23 10.58
CA ILE A 83 -0.71 6.28 9.11
C ILE A 83 -1.79 7.23 8.61
N VAL A 84 -3.00 7.19 9.20
CA VAL A 84 -4.10 8.10 8.86
C VAL A 84 -3.71 9.54 9.16
N ARG A 85 -3.11 9.82 10.33
CA ARG A 85 -2.64 11.16 10.69
C ARG A 85 -1.65 11.70 9.66
N TRP A 86 -0.68 10.89 9.26
CA TRP A 86 0.30 11.27 8.23
C TRP A 86 -0.35 11.53 6.87
N ALA A 87 -1.38 10.78 6.50
CA ALA A 87 -2.14 11.03 5.27
C ALA A 87 -2.86 12.39 5.31
N ILE A 88 -3.42 12.76 6.47
CA ILE A 88 -4.04 14.08 6.69
C ILE A 88 -2.99 15.19 6.62
N GLU A 89 -1.85 15.03 7.30
CA GLU A 89 -0.74 16.00 7.29
C GLU A 89 -0.18 16.22 5.87
N LYS A 90 -0.13 15.17 5.05
CA LYS A 90 0.24 15.26 3.63
C LYS A 90 -0.88 15.77 2.71
N GLY A 91 -2.07 16.06 3.26
CA GLY A 91 -3.21 16.55 2.50
C GLY A 91 -3.83 15.52 1.55
N TRP A 92 -3.61 14.22 1.78
CA TRP A 92 -4.21 13.16 0.97
C TRP A 92 -5.70 12.97 1.29
N MET A 93 -6.12 13.33 2.50
CA MET A 93 -7.49 13.24 2.97
C MET A 93 -7.80 14.36 3.98
N ARG A 94 -9.08 14.62 4.18
CA ARG A 94 -9.60 15.57 5.17
C ARG A 94 -10.55 14.83 6.10
N VAL A 95 -10.57 15.20 7.37
CA VAL A 95 -11.47 14.68 8.41
C VAL A 95 -12.40 15.80 8.86
#